data_AF-A0A8T1TCN9-F1
#
_entry.id   AF-A0A8T1TCN9-F1
#
_cell.length_a   1.000
_cell.length_b   1.000
_cell.length_c   1.000
_cell.angle_alpha   90.00
_cell.angle_beta   90.00
_cell.angle_gamma   90.00
#
_symmetry.space_group_name_H-M   'P 1'
#
loop_
_entity.id
_entity.type
_entity.pdbx_description
1 polymer ?
#
loop_
_entity_poly.entity_id
_entity_poly.type
_entity_poly.pdbx_seq_one_letter_code
_entity_poly.pdbx_strand_id
1 'polypeptide(L)'
;IAIAFTNKEICFYDLNSKQGLSCQYRLHGLQGTVICMDYWYNPHDGNEAILTLGDVSGQVQAISFTTALISLFERPASSPEGEEATVTINWQELVSGYHKCCYTLKHKLHYKDWVKQGTESEQQ
;
A
#
# COMPACT_ATOMS: atom_id res chain seq x y z
N ILE A 1 -7.04 9.45 -2.97
CA ILE A 1 -6.99 9.15 -1.52
C ILE A 1 -6.61 7.68 -1.34
N ALA A 2 -5.70 7.35 -0.42
CA ALA A 2 -5.43 5.97 -0.02
C ALA A 2 -6.08 5.67 1.34
N ILE A 3 -6.75 4.53 1.47
CA ILE A 3 -7.44 4.10 2.70
C ILE A 3 -6.99 2.68 3.03
N ALA A 4 -6.42 2.49 4.22
CA ALA A 4 -6.07 1.18 4.74
C ALA A 4 -7.25 0.57 5.52
N PHE A 5 -7.43 -0.74 5.37
CA PHE A 5 -8.45 -1.52 6.05
C PHE A 5 -7.83 -2.54 7.02
N THR A 6 -8.61 -2.94 8.02
CA THR A 6 -8.16 -3.90 9.04
C THR A 6 -7.92 -5.31 8.48
N ASN A 7 -8.51 -5.62 7.32
CA ASN A 7 -8.39 -6.90 6.60
C ASN A 7 -7.12 -7.02 5.74
N LYS A 8 -6.09 -6.19 5.99
CA LYS A 8 -4.78 -6.24 5.30
C LYS A 8 -4.86 -5.79 3.83
N GLU A 9 -5.63 -4.74 3.59
CA GLU A 9 -5.84 -4.15 2.28
C GLU A 9 -5.69 -2.63 2.30
N ILE A 10 -5.35 -2.05 1.15
CA ILE A 10 -5.35 -0.60 0.90
C ILE A 10 -6.11 -0.34 -0.40
N CYS A 11 -7.10 0.54 -0.36
CA CYS A 11 -7.80 1.01 -1.54
C CYS A 11 -7.34 2.43 -1.92
N PHE A 12 -7.16 2.65 -3.21
CA PHE A 12 -6.80 3.93 -3.80
C PHE A 12 -7.99 4.46 -4.58
N TYR A 13 -8.52 5.57 -4.11
CA TYR A 13 -9.68 6.23 -4.67
C TYR A 13 -9.28 7.47 -5.48
N ASP A 14 -9.86 7.60 -6.66
CA ASP A 14 -9.83 8.83 -7.44
C ASP A 14 -11.01 9.73 -7.06
N LEU A 15 -10.67 11.00 -6.79
CA LEU A 15 -11.64 12.05 -6.44
C LEU A 15 -12.16 12.79 -7.66
N ASN A 16 -11.47 12.70 -8.79
CA ASN A 16 -11.80 13.43 -10.01
C ASN A 16 -12.74 12.65 -10.94
N SER A 17 -13.21 11.48 -10.51
CA SER A 17 -14.10 10.66 -11.32
C SER A 17 -15.46 11.34 -11.49
N LYS A 18 -16.05 11.23 -12.69
CA LYS A 18 -17.35 11.85 -13.01
C LYS A 18 -18.50 11.32 -12.12
N GLN A 19 -18.33 10.13 -11.54
CA GLN A 19 -19.33 9.48 -10.67
C GLN A 19 -19.06 9.71 -9.17
N GLY A 20 -18.06 10.53 -8.81
CA GLY A 20 -17.68 10.81 -7.42
C GLY A 20 -16.43 10.05 -6.99
N LEU A 21 -16.48 9.37 -5.85
CA LEU A 21 -15.34 8.66 -5.26
C LEU A 21 -15.24 7.23 -5.85
N SER A 22 -14.37 7.04 -6.85
CA SER A 22 -14.20 5.73 -7.51
C SER A 22 -12.96 5.01 -7.00
N CYS A 23 -13.11 3.72 -6.63
CA CYS A 23 -11.99 2.88 -6.22
C CYS A 23 -11.23 2.40 -7.45
N GLN A 24 -10.07 3.02 -7.72
CA GLN A 24 -9.24 2.69 -8.88
C GLN A 24 -8.40 1.43 -8.64
N TYR A 25 -7.84 1.30 -7.44
CA TYR A 25 -6.93 0.19 -7.11
C TYR A 25 -7.26 -0.39 -5.74
N ARG A 26 -7.19 -1.71 -5.63
CA ARG A 26 -7.27 -2.45 -4.36
C ARG A 26 -6.02 -3.31 -4.22
N LEU A 27 -5.12 -2.88 -3.34
CA LEU A 27 -3.95 -3.64 -2.94
C LEU A 27 -4.34 -4.57 -1.78
N HIS A 28 -4.11 -5.87 -1.93
CA HIS A 28 -4.42 -6.86 -0.91
C HIS A 28 -3.24 -7.79 -0.63
N GLY A 29 -3.35 -8.62 0.40
CA GLY A 29 -2.31 -9.60 0.75
C GLY A 29 -1.13 -8.99 1.52
N LEU A 30 -1.34 -7.85 2.19
CA LEU A 30 -0.36 -7.32 3.13
C LEU A 30 -0.11 -8.32 4.28
N GLN A 31 1.11 -8.35 4.81
CA GLN A 31 1.47 -9.32 5.86
C GLN A 31 0.81 -8.98 7.21
N GLY A 32 0.83 -7.70 7.58
CA GLY A 32 0.19 -7.13 8.76
C GLY A 32 -0.91 -6.14 8.39
N THR A 33 -1.84 -5.93 9.34
CA THR A 33 -2.81 -4.85 9.26
C THR A 33 -2.08 -3.50 9.41
N VAL A 34 -2.31 -2.59 8.47
CA VAL A 34 -1.69 -1.26 8.48
C VAL A 34 -2.34 -0.40 9.57
N ILE A 35 -1.51 0.22 10.41
CA ILE A 35 -1.93 1.08 11.53
C ILE A 35 -1.72 2.57 11.23
N CYS A 36 -0.75 2.89 10.38
CA CYS A 36 -0.45 4.25 9.96
C CYS A 36 0.11 4.26 8.53
N MET A 37 -0.15 5.35 7.82
CA MET A 37 0.41 5.62 6.51
C MET A 37 0.83 7.09 6.43
N ASP A 38 1.89 7.36 5.70
CA ASP A 38 2.30 8.71 5.35
C ASP A 38 2.69 8.78 3.87
N TYR A 39 2.29 9.87 3.21
CA TYR A 39 2.51 10.07 1.78
C TYR A 39 3.39 11.30 1.57
N TRP A 40 4.49 11.11 0.87
CA TRP A 40 5.38 12.16 0.43
C TRP A 40 5.44 12.19 -1.11
N TYR A 41 5.61 13.37 -1.68
CA TYR A 41 5.85 13.54 -3.11
C TYR A 41 6.97 14.55 -3.34
N ASN A 42 7.70 14.40 -4.44
CA ASN A 42 8.71 15.36 -4.84
C ASN A 42 8.03 16.59 -5.47
N PRO A 43 8.21 17.81 -4.92
CA PRO A 43 7.60 19.02 -5.48
C PRO A 43 8.19 19.44 -6.83
N HIS A 44 9.36 18.91 -7.23
CA HIS A 44 10.00 19.19 -8.51
C HIS A 44 9.69 18.15 -9.58
N ASP A 45 9.30 16.94 -9.18
CA ASP A 45 8.83 15.87 -10.07
C ASP A 45 7.65 15.13 -9.45
N GLY A 46 6.44 15.48 -9.87
CA GLY A 46 5.22 14.88 -9.31
C GLY A 46 5.07 13.38 -9.59
N ASN A 47 5.89 12.78 -10.47
CA ASN A 47 5.88 11.33 -10.67
C ASN A 47 6.58 10.57 -9.55
N GLU A 48 7.51 11.22 -8.84
CA GLU A 48 8.21 10.64 -7.71
C GLU A 48 7.39 10.84 -6.44
N ALA A 49 6.88 9.73 -5.91
CA ALA A 49 6.12 9.74 -4.67
C ALA A 49 6.39 8.49 -3.86
N ILE A 50 6.23 8.59 -2.54
CA ILE A 50 6.46 7.50 -1.61
C ILE A 50 5.25 7.40 -0.68
N LEU A 51 4.64 6.22 -0.64
CA LEU A 51 3.66 5.86 0.38
C LEU A 51 4.34 4.93 1.39
N THR A 52 4.51 5.40 2.62
CA THR A 52 5.04 4.59 3.73
C THR A 52 3.90 3.97 4.53
N LEU A 53 4.11 2.74 5.00
CA LEU A 53 3.13 1.88 5.66
C LEU A 53 3.75 1.32 6.95
N GLY A 54 3.15 1.60 8.10
CA GLY A 54 3.45 0.92 9.36
C GLY A 54 2.36 -0.10 9.68
N ASP A 55 2.73 -1.30 10.12
CA ASP A 55 1.79 -2.37 10.46
C ASP A 55 1.81 -2.80 11.94
N VAL A 56 0.79 -3.57 12.33
CA VAL A 56 0.64 -4.12 13.70
C VAL A 56 1.81 -4.99 14.17
N SER A 57 2.66 -5.47 13.26
CA SER A 57 3.85 -6.25 13.60
C SER A 57 5.08 -5.37 13.89
N GLY A 58 4.94 -4.04 13.80
CA GLY A 58 6.03 -3.09 13.97
C GLY A 58 6.94 -2.99 12.74
N GLN A 59 6.50 -3.51 11.58
CA GLN A 59 7.25 -3.38 10.33
C GLN A 59 6.91 -2.07 9.63
N VAL A 60 7.93 -1.47 9.01
CA VAL A 60 7.78 -0.30 8.13
C VAL A 60 8.15 -0.69 6.71
N GLN A 61 7.22 -0.48 5.79
CA GLN A 61 7.37 -0.73 4.36
C GLN A 61 7.03 0.54 3.59
N ALA A 62 7.52 0.67 2.37
CA ALA A 62 7.14 1.77 1.50
C ALA A 62 6.93 1.28 0.06
N ILE A 63 6.04 1.97 -0.65
CA ILE A 63 5.84 1.85 -2.09
C ILE A 63 6.37 3.16 -2.68
N SER A 64 7.42 3.06 -3.50
CA SER A 64 7.96 4.19 -4.24
C SER A 64 7.37 4.17 -5.64
N PHE A 65 6.62 5.20 -6.00
CA PHE A 65 6.06 5.41 -7.33
C PHE A 65 7.03 6.20 -8.19
N THR A 66 7.15 5.80 -9.46
CA THR A 66 7.98 6.45 -10.47
C THR A 66 7.16 7.10 -11.59
N THR A 67 5.83 6.88 -11.58
CA THR A 67 4.89 7.46 -12.54
C THR A 67 3.59 7.91 -11.87
N ALA A 68 3.66 8.49 -10.67
CA ALA A 68 2.49 8.75 -9.82
C ALA A 68 1.38 9.61 -10.47
N LEU A 69 1.72 10.48 -11.42
CA LEU A 69 0.73 11.30 -12.15
C LEU A 69 0.02 10.56 -13.28
N ILE A 70 0.60 9.45 -13.75
CA ILE A 70 0.09 8.67 -14.89
C ILE A 70 -0.64 7.44 -14.38
N SER A 71 0.06 6.61 -13.59
CA SER A 71 -0.52 5.44 -12.95
C SER A 71 0.30 5.02 -11.74
N LEU A 72 -0.41 4.58 -10.69
CA LEU A 72 0.20 3.99 -9.50
C LEU A 72 0.59 2.52 -9.71
N PHE A 73 -0.17 1.80 -10.55
CA PHE A 73 -0.03 0.37 -10.83
C PHE A 73 -0.38 0.08 -12.30
N GLU A 74 0.28 -0.91 -12.89
CA GLU A 74 -0.07 -1.44 -14.21
C GLU A 74 -1.47 -2.03 -14.21
N ARG A 75 -2.22 -1.74 -15.28
CA ARG A 75 -3.51 -2.39 -15.55
C ARG A 75 -3.28 -3.60 -16.47
N PRO A 76 -3.87 -4.77 -16.18
CA PRO A 76 -3.82 -5.90 -17.09
C PRO A 76 -4.37 -5.52 -18.48
N ALA A 77 -3.73 -5.96 -19.56
CA ALA A 77 -4.19 -5.67 -20.93
C ALA A 77 -5.61 -6.21 -21.24
N SER A 78 -6.10 -7.17 -20.44
CA SER A 78 -7.44 -7.76 -20.54
C SER A 78 -8.48 -7.06 -19.67
N SER A 79 -8.14 -5.98 -18.95
CA SER A 79 -9.14 -5.23 -18.20
C SER A 79 -10.14 -4.62 -19.19
N PRO A 80 -11.46 -4.81 -19.03
CA PRO A 80 -12.44 -4.27 -19.95
C PRO A 80 -12.23 -2.77 -20.11
N GLU A 81 -12.19 -2.30 -21.36
CA GLU A 81 -12.11 -0.88 -21.68
C GLU A 81 -13.40 -0.20 -21.19
N GLY A 82 -13.31 0.44 -20.02
CA GLY A 82 -14.40 1.13 -19.36
C GLY A 82 -13.97 1.58 -17.96
N GLU A 83 -14.14 2.86 -17.66
CA GLU A 83 -13.57 3.62 -16.53
C GLU A 83 -13.95 3.17 -15.10
N GLU A 84 -14.45 1.95 -14.88
CA GLU A 84 -15.18 1.62 -13.64
C GLU A 84 -14.67 0.37 -12.88
N ALA A 85 -13.79 -0.45 -13.47
CA ALA A 85 -13.34 -1.66 -12.80
C ALA A 85 -12.18 -1.37 -11.84
N THR A 86 -12.38 -1.59 -10.53
CA THR A 86 -11.30 -1.58 -9.54
C THR A 86 -10.24 -2.62 -9.90
N VAL A 87 -9.01 -2.17 -10.10
CA VAL A 87 -7.88 -3.04 -10.39
C VAL A 87 -7.40 -3.67 -9.08
N THR A 88 -7.45 -4.99 -8.99
CA THR A 88 -7.00 -5.73 -7.82
C THR A 88 -5.54 -6.12 -7.99
N ILE A 89 -4.73 -5.84 -6.98
CA ILE A 89 -3.27 -6.01 -7.02
C ILE A 89 -2.84 -6.80 -5.80
N ASN A 90 -2.02 -7.83 -6.00
CA ASN A 90 -1.46 -8.59 -4.90
C ASN A 90 -0.16 -7.92 -4.41
N TRP A 91 0.03 -7.81 -3.09
CA TRP A 91 1.29 -7.32 -2.52
C TRP A 91 2.54 -8.06 -3.05
N GLN A 92 2.43 -9.35 -3.36
CA GLN A 92 3.53 -10.13 -3.95
C GLN A 92 3.90 -9.68 -5.37
N GLU A 93 2.98 -9.08 -6.12
CA GLU A 93 3.26 -8.51 -7.45
C GLU A 93 4.20 -7.31 -7.32
N LEU A 94 3.97 -6.45 -6.31
CA LEU A 94 4.85 -5.31 -6.01
C LEU A 94 6.23 -5.78 -5.54
N VAL A 95 6.29 -6.78 -4.66
CA VAL A 95 7.56 -7.31 -4.13
C VAL A 95 8.38 -8.02 -5.21
N SER A 96 7.72 -8.67 -6.18
CA SER A 96 8.40 -9.34 -7.29
C SER A 96 8.86 -8.39 -8.40
N GLY A 97 8.47 -7.12 -8.35
CA GLY A 97 8.80 -6.13 -9.38
C GLY A 97 8.01 -6.32 -10.68
N TYR A 98 6.82 -6.94 -10.62
CA TYR A 98 5.91 -7.04 -11.75
C TYR A 98 5.49 -5.66 -12.27
N HIS A 99 5.30 -4.73 -11.32
CA HIS A 99 4.97 -3.35 -11.60
C HIS A 99 6.24 -2.53 -11.86
N LYS A 100 6.33 -1.83 -13.00
CA LYS A 100 7.43 -0.94 -13.40
C LYS A 100 7.20 0.50 -12.93
N CYS A 101 5.95 0.88 -12.74
CA CYS A 101 5.54 2.19 -12.20
C CYS A 101 5.82 2.37 -10.70
N CYS A 102 6.19 1.30 -9.99
CA CYS A 102 6.55 1.37 -8.58
C CYS A 102 7.49 0.25 -8.14
N TYR A 103 8.08 0.38 -6.95
CA TYR A 103 8.83 -0.68 -6.28
C TYR A 103 8.67 -0.59 -4.77
N THR A 104 8.90 -1.69 -4.06
CA THR A 104 8.80 -1.72 -2.59
C THR A 104 10.15 -1.51 -1.92
N LEU A 105 10.15 -0.75 -0.83
CA LEU A 105 11.24 -0.67 0.12
C LEU A 105 10.80 -1.27 1.45
N LYS A 106 11.69 -1.97 2.14
CA LYS A 106 11.40 -2.56 3.45
C LYS A 106 12.46 -2.15 4.45
N HIS A 107 12.03 -1.56 5.56
CA HIS A 107 12.90 -1.22 6.66
C HIS A 107 12.53 -2.08 7.88
N LYS A 108 13.50 -2.88 8.34
CA LYS A 108 13.35 -3.67 9.58
C LYS A 108 14.04 -2.91 10.70
N LEU A 109 13.29 -2.12 11.46
CA LEU A 109 13.81 -1.43 12.63
C LEU A 109 14.02 -2.38 13.83
N HIS A 110 13.16 -3.39 14.00
CA HIS A 110 13.21 -4.26 15.18
C HIS A 110 13.03 -5.75 14.83
N TYR A 111 13.92 -6.60 15.36
CA TYR A 111 13.83 -8.05 15.28
C TYR A 111 12.93 -8.55 16.41
N LYS A 112 11.77 -9.12 16.08
CA LYS A 112 10.79 -9.92 16.88
C LYS A 112 10.41 -9.53 18.32
N ASP A 113 11.11 -8.62 19.00
CA ASP A 113 11.05 -8.43 20.46
C ASP A 113 10.63 -7.00 20.85
N TRP A 114 10.04 -6.22 19.93
CA TRP A 114 9.69 -4.82 20.20
C TRP A 114 8.51 -4.66 21.17
N VAL A 115 7.65 -5.68 21.29
CA VAL A 115 6.61 -5.74 22.31
C VAL A 115 7.00 -6.81 23.31
N LYS A 116 7.27 -6.43 24.56
CA LYS A 116 7.34 -7.41 25.65
C LYS A 116 5.97 -8.06 25.76
N GLN A 117 5.84 -9.34 25.38
CA GLN A 117 4.67 -10.12 25.80
C GLN A 117 4.70 -10.16 27.33
N GLY A 118 3.69 -9.58 27.97
CA GLY A 118 3.54 -9.68 29.41
C GLY A 118 3.37 -11.14 29.76
N THR A 119 4.38 -11.76 30.36
CA THR A 119 4.22 -13.05 31.02
C THR A 119 3.40 -12.78 32.28
N GLU A 120 2.08 -12.96 32.19
CA GLU A 120 1.23 -13.11 33.37
C GLU A 120 1.77 -14.31 34.16
N SER A 121 2.41 -14.01 35.28
CA SER A 121 2.84 -15.01 36.24
C SER A 121 1.62 -15.30 37.10
N GLU A 122 0.92 -16.41 36.84
CA GLU A 122 -0.05 -16.94 37.80
C GLU A 122 0.70 -17.24 39.10
N GLN A 123 0.51 -16.39 40.12
CA GLN A 123 0.92 -16.71 41.48
C GLN A 123 -0.13 -17.67 42.04
N GLN A 124 0.31 -18.92 42.26
CA GLN A 124 -0.38 -19.95 43.04
C GLN A 124 -0.52 -19.54 44.52
#